data_AF-A0A2V6HB41-F1
#
_entry.id   AF-A0A2V6HB41-F1
#
_cell.length_a   1.000
_cell.length_b   1.000
_cell.length_c   1.000
_cell.angle_alpha   90.00
_cell.angle_beta   90.00
_cell.angle_gamma   90.00
#
_symmetry.space_group_name_H-M   'P 1'
#
loop_
_entity.id
_entity.type
_entity.pdbx_description
1 polymer ?
#
loop_
_entity_poly.entity_id
_entity_poly.type
_entity_poly.pdbx_seq_one_letter_code
_entity_poly.pdbx_strand_id
1 'polypeptide(L)'
;MQTLLQDLRFGFRMLRRSPGFTVLALLCLTLGIGSNAAVFSWIEGILIRPYPLVSHQDRMFALVGTTRGVEGHNGLSYPDFVDFEKNATLFESFIVDKITGTSLSVGDRAEIASVGIVTANY
;
A
#
# COMPACT_ATOMS: atom_id res chain seq x y z
N MET A 1 -42.13 21.62 3.14
CA MET A 1 -41.47 20.40 3.69
C MET A 1 -42.22 19.11 3.39
N GLN A 2 -43.57 19.10 3.36
CA GLN A 2 -44.36 17.88 3.05
C GLN A 2 -44.16 17.36 1.61
N THR A 3 -43.87 18.25 0.66
CA THR A 3 -43.64 17.92 -0.75
C THR A 3 -42.41 17.03 -0.97
N LEU A 4 -41.26 17.36 -0.35
CA LEU A 4 -40.03 16.56 -0.46
C LEU A 4 -40.20 15.11 0.03
N LEU A 5 -40.90 14.91 1.14
CA LEU A 5 -41.21 13.58 1.69
C LEU A 5 -42.16 12.80 0.78
N GLN A 6 -43.11 13.49 0.14
CA GLN A 6 -44.06 12.88 -0.79
C GLN A 6 -43.36 12.45 -2.09
N ASP A 7 -42.45 13.27 -2.61
CA ASP A 7 -41.66 12.99 -3.81
C ASP A 7 -40.69 11.82 -3.58
N LEU A 8 -40.01 11.76 -2.44
CA LEU A 8 -39.14 10.62 -2.05
C LEU A 8 -39.93 9.31 -1.98
N ARG A 9 -41.11 9.35 -1.36
CA ARG A 9 -42.00 8.18 -1.24
C ARG A 9 -42.56 7.76 -2.61
N PHE A 10 -42.88 8.71 -3.48
CA PHE A 10 -43.30 8.43 -4.85
C PHE A 10 -42.17 7.81 -5.68
N GLY A 11 -40.96 8.37 -5.59
CA GLY A 11 -39.77 7.85 -6.25
C GLY A 11 -39.48 6.42 -5.83
N PHE A 12 -39.49 6.11 -4.53
CA PHE A 12 -39.27 4.75 -4.03
C PHE A 12 -40.35 3.76 -4.50
N ARG A 13 -41.61 4.20 -4.58
CA ARG A 13 -42.71 3.38 -5.12
C ARG A 13 -42.55 3.13 -6.62
N MET A 14 -41.99 4.09 -7.36
CA MET A 14 -41.67 3.96 -8.78
C MET A 14 -40.50 2.98 -8.99
N LEU A 15 -39.43 3.09 -8.21
CA LEU A 15 -38.30 2.14 -8.21
C LEU A 15 -38.75 0.69 -7.93
N ARG A 16 -39.66 0.48 -6.97
CA ARG A 16 -40.26 -0.84 -6.70
C ARG A 16 -41.16 -1.37 -7.82
N ARG A 17 -41.71 -0.49 -8.66
CA ARG A 17 -42.60 -0.86 -9.77
C ARG A 17 -41.82 -1.29 -11.02
N SER A 18 -40.57 -0.84 -11.19
CA SER A 18 -39.67 -1.21 -12.28
C SER A 18 -38.35 -1.83 -11.74
N PRO A 19 -38.40 -3.04 -11.15
CA PRO A 19 -37.25 -3.63 -10.50
C PRO A 19 -36.06 -3.86 -11.43
N GLY A 20 -36.27 -4.19 -12.71
CA GLY A 20 -35.19 -4.40 -13.67
C GLY A 20 -34.33 -3.16 -13.93
N PHE A 21 -34.96 -2.01 -14.15
CA PHE A 21 -34.25 -0.74 -14.33
C PHE A 21 -33.53 -0.31 -13.05
N THR A 22 -34.19 -0.48 -11.90
CA THR A 22 -33.63 -0.14 -10.59
C THR A 22 -32.38 -0.94 -10.27
N VAL A 23 -32.37 -2.25 -10.56
CA VAL A 23 -31.19 -3.11 -10.33
C VAL A 23 -30.03 -2.68 -11.23
N LEU A 24 -30.29 -2.40 -12.51
CA LEU A 24 -29.27 -1.91 -13.44
C LEU A 24 -28.68 -0.56 -12.99
N ALA A 25 -29.54 0.38 -12.57
CA ALA A 25 -29.12 1.67 -12.05
C ALA A 25 -28.26 1.51 -10.79
N LEU A 26 -28.67 0.66 -9.84
CA LEU A 26 -27.90 0.35 -8.63
C LEU A 26 -26.55 -0.30 -8.96
N LEU A 27 -26.51 -1.24 -9.89
CA LEU A 27 -25.26 -1.88 -10.32
C LEU A 27 -24.29 -0.86 -10.93
N CYS A 28 -24.74 -0.04 -11.88
CA CYS A 28 -23.92 1.01 -12.47
C CYS A 28 -23.43 2.02 -11.42
N LEU A 29 -24.31 2.47 -10.53
CA LEU A 29 -23.96 3.42 -9.49
C LEU A 29 -22.92 2.82 -8.52
N THR A 30 -23.15 1.57 -8.09
CA THR A 30 -22.26 0.87 -7.17
C THR A 30 -20.91 0.59 -7.82
N LEU A 31 -20.88 0.18 -9.10
CA LEU A 31 -19.64 -0.02 -9.84
C LEU A 31 -18.88 1.29 -10.04
N GLY A 32 -19.56 2.37 -10.43
CA GLY A 32 -18.90 3.67 -10.63
C GLY A 32 -18.32 4.25 -9.35
N ILE A 33 -19.10 4.24 -8.26
CA ILE A 33 -18.64 4.77 -6.96
C ILE A 33 -17.64 3.82 -6.31
N GLY A 34 -17.93 2.52 -6.31
CA GLY A 34 -17.12 1.48 -5.68
C GLY A 34 -15.79 1.26 -6.40
N SER A 35 -15.74 1.35 -7.72
CA SER A 35 -14.48 1.24 -8.47
C SER A 35 -13.53 2.39 -8.12
N ASN A 36 -14.04 3.63 -8.08
CA ASN A 36 -13.22 4.77 -7.67
C ASN A 36 -12.74 4.62 -6.22
N ALA A 37 -13.62 4.24 -5.29
CA ALA A 37 -13.25 4.02 -3.89
C ALA A 37 -12.24 2.87 -3.71
N ALA A 38 -12.36 1.79 -4.50
CA ALA A 38 -11.44 0.67 -4.50
C ALA A 38 -10.06 1.08 -5.01
N VAL A 39 -9.99 1.82 -6.12
CA VAL A 39 -8.72 2.33 -6.66
C VAL A 39 -8.04 3.25 -5.66
N PHE A 40 -8.76 4.19 -5.06
CA PHE A 40 -8.18 5.08 -4.04
C PHE A 40 -7.74 4.32 -2.78
N SER A 41 -8.54 3.37 -2.29
CA SER A 41 -8.13 2.53 -1.15
C SER A 41 -6.87 1.71 -1.45
N TRP A 42 -6.76 1.19 -2.67
CA TRP A 42 -5.61 0.39 -3.09
C TRP A 42 -4.36 1.26 -3.24
N ILE A 43 -4.50 2.45 -3.83
CA ILE A 43 -3.42 3.44 -3.91
C ILE A 43 -3.03 3.91 -2.51
N GLU A 44 -3.97 4.17 -1.62
CA GLU A 44 -3.65 4.61 -0.26
C GLU A 44 -2.91 3.51 0.53
N GLY A 45 -3.35 2.25 0.40
CA GLY A 45 -2.72 1.11 1.05
C GLY A 45 -1.33 0.77 0.51
N ILE A 46 -1.08 0.98 -0.79
CA ILE A 46 0.21 0.62 -1.42
C ILE A 46 1.18 1.81 -1.46
N LEU A 47 0.70 2.99 -1.87
CA LEU A 47 1.54 4.15 -2.13
C LEU A 47 1.69 5.07 -0.91
N ILE A 48 0.63 5.23 -0.11
CA ILE A 48 0.59 6.25 0.95
C ILE A 48 0.91 5.67 2.33
N ARG A 49 0.62 4.38 2.59
CA ARG A 49 0.98 3.70 3.85
C ARG A 49 1.63 2.33 3.63
N PRO A 50 2.78 2.24 2.93
CA PRO A 50 3.48 0.96 2.76
C PRO A 50 3.95 0.36 4.10
N TYR A 51 4.14 1.19 5.13
CA TYR A 51 4.65 0.76 6.44
C TYR A 51 3.66 1.10 7.57
N PRO A 52 2.58 0.31 7.77
CA PRO A 52 1.56 0.59 8.77
C PRO A 52 2.08 0.59 10.22
N LEU A 53 3.28 0.06 10.49
CA LEU A 53 3.93 0.08 11.80
C LEU A 53 4.82 1.31 12.06
N VAL A 54 5.12 2.12 11.04
CA VAL A 54 6.00 3.27 11.21
C VAL A 54 5.16 4.51 11.47
N SER A 55 5.17 4.95 12.73
CA SER A 55 4.36 6.06 13.26
C SER A 55 4.67 7.44 12.65
N HIS A 56 5.85 7.62 12.03
CA HIS A 56 6.33 8.91 11.50
C HIS A 56 6.86 8.77 10.05
N GLN A 57 5.99 8.34 9.14
CA GLN A 57 6.36 8.12 7.73
C GLN A 57 6.83 9.41 7.02
N ASP A 58 6.40 10.58 7.49
CA ASP A 58 6.79 11.91 7.03
C ASP A 58 8.27 12.26 7.27
N ARG A 59 8.95 11.49 8.13
CA ARG A 59 10.38 11.67 8.46
C ARG A 59 11.28 10.59 7.86
N MET A 60 10.73 9.72 7.03
CA MET A 60 11.49 8.65 6.38
C MET A 60 12.24 9.17 5.17
N PHE A 61 13.51 8.82 5.07
CA PHE A 61 14.36 9.13 3.92
C PHE A 61 14.95 7.85 3.35
N ALA A 62 14.88 7.69 2.03
CA ALA A 62 15.56 6.61 1.33
C ALA A 62 17.04 6.94 1.19
N LEU A 63 17.89 6.19 1.89
CA LEU A 63 19.34 6.28 1.73
C LEU A 63 19.79 5.39 0.57
N VAL A 64 20.54 5.99 -0.35
CA VAL A 64 20.97 5.33 -1.58
C VAL A 64 22.45 5.61 -1.79
N GLY A 65 23.22 4.57 -2.06
CA GLY A 65 24.65 4.71 -2.38
C GLY A 65 24.84 5.14 -3.83
N THR A 66 25.84 5.98 -4.09
CA THR A 66 26.30 6.26 -5.46
C THR A 66 27.76 5.85 -5.56
N THR A 67 28.13 5.20 -6.66
CA THR A 67 29.52 4.82 -6.92
C THR A 67 30.07 5.72 -8.01
N ARG A 68 31.21 6.39 -7.71
CA ARG A 68 31.86 7.28 -8.67
C ARG A 68 32.17 6.51 -9.97
N GLY A 69 31.65 7.03 -11.10
CA GLY A 69 31.88 6.45 -12.43
C GLY A 69 30.88 5.37 -12.84
N VAL A 70 29.88 5.04 -12.01
CA VAL A 70 28.77 4.17 -12.36
C VAL A 70 27.50 5.01 -12.41
N GLU A 71 26.82 5.03 -13.56
CA GLU A 71 25.50 5.66 -13.65
C GLU A 71 24.47 4.80 -12.90
N GLY A 72 23.80 5.42 -11.93
CA GLY A 72 22.73 4.80 -11.18
C GLY A 72 22.92 4.85 -9.66
N HIS A 73 21.96 4.22 -9.00
CA HIS A 73 21.87 4.10 -7.57
C HIS A 73 22.28 2.68 -7.18
N ASN A 74 23.30 2.57 -6.33
CA ASN A 74 23.72 1.29 -5.77
C ASN A 74 23.07 1.09 -4.40
N GLY A 75 22.73 -0.16 -4.10
CA GLY A 75 22.32 -0.54 -2.75
C GLY A 75 23.45 -0.27 -1.75
N LEU A 76 23.08 0.13 -0.54
CA LEU A 76 24.04 0.27 0.55
C LEU A 76 24.61 -1.08 0.94
N SER A 77 25.92 -1.14 1.20
CA SER A 77 26.54 -2.35 1.69
C SER A 77 26.30 -2.49 3.20
N TYR A 78 26.30 -3.73 3.72
CA TYR A 78 26.16 -3.96 5.15
C TYR A 78 27.18 -3.19 6.02
N PRO A 79 28.46 -3.05 5.63
CA PRO A 79 29.40 -2.21 6.37
C PRO A 79 29.01 -0.73 6.43
N ASP A 80 28.40 -0.18 5.37
CA ASP A 80 27.92 1.21 5.34
C ASP A 80 26.80 1.40 6.37
N PHE A 81 25.89 0.42 6.47
CA PHE A 81 24.85 0.41 7.50
C PHE A 81 25.43 0.42 8.92
N VAL A 82 26.43 -0.43 9.20
CA VAL A 82 27.07 -0.49 10.52
C VAL A 82 27.81 0.80 10.85
N ASP A 83 28.38 1.47 9.85
CA ASP A 83 29.04 2.77 10.03
C ASP A 83 28.01 3.87 10.32
N PHE A 84 26.88 3.88 9.61
CA PHE A 84 25.78 4.80 9.88
C PHE A 84 25.15 4.58 11.25
N GLU A 85 24.92 3.33 11.66
CA GLU A 85 24.37 3.00 12.98
C GLU A 85 25.28 3.51 14.11
N LYS A 86 26.60 3.50 13.91
CA LYS A 86 27.58 3.93 14.92
C LYS A 86 27.84 5.43 14.94
N ASN A 87 27.83 6.08 13.78
CA ASN A 87 28.34 7.45 13.63
C ASN A 87 27.25 8.48 13.28
N ALA A 88 26.06 8.06 12.85
CA ALA A 88 25.02 9.00 12.48
C ALA A 88 24.30 9.54 13.73
N THR A 89 24.31 10.86 13.90
CA THR A 89 23.63 11.58 14.99
C THR A 89 22.34 12.26 14.55
N LEU A 90 22.07 12.27 13.24
CA LEU A 90 20.92 12.96 12.63
C LEU A 90 19.70 12.05 12.44
N PHE A 91 19.89 10.73 12.49
CA PHE A 91 18.84 9.73 12.26
C PHE A 91 18.56 8.97 13.56
N GLU A 92 17.29 8.86 13.93
CA GLU A 92 16.86 8.19 15.16
C GLU A 92 16.86 6.66 15.00
N SER A 93 16.59 6.16 13.79
CA SER A 93 16.45 4.74 13.49
C SER A 93 16.68 4.47 12.01
N PHE A 94 17.27 3.31 11.69
CA PHE A 94 17.53 2.88 10.32
C PHE A 94 16.73 1.62 10.00
N ILE A 95 15.95 1.65 8.93
CA ILE A 95 15.25 0.47 8.41
C ILE A 95 15.96 0.01 7.15
N VAL A 96 16.33 -1.28 7.12
CA VAL A 96 16.92 -1.91 5.93
C VAL A 96 15.96 -2.99 5.45
N ASP A 97 15.60 -2.90 4.17
CA ASP A 97 14.89 -3.95 3.45
C ASP A 97 15.80 -4.47 2.34
N LYS A 98 15.93 -5.80 2.26
CA LYS A 98 16.57 -6.48 1.16
C LYS A 98 15.73 -7.67 0.72
N ILE A 99 15.16 -7.57 -0.48
CA ILE A 99 14.53 -8.71 -1.16
C ILE A 99 15.63 -9.59 -1.74
N THR A 100 15.65 -10.87 -1.37
CA THR A 100 16.62 -11.85 -1.86
C THR A 100 15.93 -13.18 -2.13
N GLY A 101 16.30 -13.82 -3.24
CA GLY A 101 15.89 -15.20 -3.50
C GLY A 101 16.66 -16.14 -2.56
N THR A 102 15.94 -16.90 -1.75
CA THR A 102 16.54 -17.92 -0.88
C THR A 102 15.89 -19.27 -1.13
N SER A 103 16.65 -20.35 -0.99
CA SER A 103 16.10 -21.70 -1.02
C SER A 103 15.43 -21.98 0.33
N LEU A 104 14.10 -22.07 0.33
CA LEU A 104 13.34 -22.46 1.50
C LEU A 104 13.00 -23.95 1.40
N SER A 105 13.47 -24.73 2.36
CA SER A 105 13.07 -26.14 2.48
C SER A 105 11.93 -26.25 3.48
N VAL A 106 10.75 -26.69 3.01
CA VAL A 106 9.62 -27.03 3.87
C VAL A 106 9.36 -28.52 3.75
N GLY A 107 9.78 -29.27 4.77
CA GLY A 107 9.81 -30.73 4.72
C GLY A 107 10.79 -31.23 3.66
N ASP A 108 10.35 -32.16 2.81
CA ASP A 108 11.18 -32.86 1.81
C ASP A 108 11.30 -32.10 0.46
N ARG A 109 10.79 -30.87 0.37
CA ARG A 109 10.84 -30.05 -0.85
C ARG A 109 11.54 -28.72 -0.58
N ALA A 110 12.55 -28.43 -1.39
CA ALA A 110 13.18 -27.12 -1.47
C ALA A 110 12.61 -26.34 -2.65
N GLU A 111 12.15 -25.12 -2.40
CA GLU A 111 11.67 -24.18 -3.41
C GLU A 111 12.44 -22.86 -3.29
N ILE A 112 12.71 -22.23 -4.43
CA ILE A 112 13.29 -20.88 -4.45
C ILE A 112 12.16 -19.90 -4.16
N ALA A 113 12.19 -19.28 -3.00
CA ALA A 113 11.22 -18.28 -2.59
C ALA A 113 11.88 -16.90 -2.57
N SER A 114 11.12 -15.88 -2.97
CA SER A 114 11.50 -14.49 -2.73
C SER A 114 11.22 -14.14 -1.28
N VAL A 115 12.25 -13.75 -0.53
CA VAL A 115 12.13 -13.40 0.89
C VAL A 115 12.67 -11.99 1.10
N GLY A 116 11.93 -11.17 1.85
CA GLY A 116 12.39 -9.86 2.33
C GLY A 116 13.10 -10.03 3.68
N ILE A 117 14.36 -9.63 3.75
CA ILE A 117 15.09 -9.49 5.01
C ILE A 117 14.89 -8.06 5.47
N VAL A 118 14.23 -7.91 6.63
CA VAL A 118 13.97 -6.60 7.23
C VAL A 118 14.58 -6.52 8.62
N THR A 119 15.02 -5.33 9.02
CA THR A 119 15.46 -5.07 10.40
C THR A 119 14.26 -5.13 11.37
N ALA A 120 14.49 -5.45 12.64
CA ALA A 120 13.42 -5.69 13.62
C ALA A 120 12.52 -4.47 13.92
N ASN A 121 12.91 -3.30 13.42
CA ASN A 121 12.20 -2.02 13.51
C ASN A 121 11.39 -1.67 12.24
N TYR A 122 11.29 -2.60 11.28
CA TYR A 122 10.39 -2.55 10.13
C TYR A 122 8.94 -2.83 10.55
#